data_AF-A0A0N5AL94-F1
#
_entry.id   AF-A0A0N5AL94-F1
#
_cell.length_a   1.000
_cell.length_b   1.000
_cell.length_c   1.000
_cell.angle_alpha   90.00
_cell.angle_beta   90.00
_cell.angle_gamma   90.00
#
_symmetry.space_group_name_H-M   'P 1'
#
loop_
_entity.id
_entity.type
_entity.pdbx_description
1 polymer ?
#
loop_
_entity_poly.entity_id
_entity_poly.type
_entity_poly.pdbx_seq_one_letter_code
_entity_poly.pdbx_strand_id
1 'polypeptide(L)'
;MLDTSNDRAYGIEAVNKSYFNLDEIITCASMTSCSCSRTLPKEILALVNHSEQGTNTSKGHKAEVPLFLAETFHRTGIGMVHLSFPFNNRLREALLADSRSVDLEALHHHFYRLGRHLVNIVEESQAQGLADTLLHTFLQRVGQIIIRSLNSNEKPTKLDSTEKLLYAYGMYTEAQFRDWFDGVDEGCKRRAESLKVSV
;
A
#
# COMPACT_ATOMS: atom_id res chain seq x y z
N MET A 1 22.96 10.10 -50.48
CA MET A 1 21.54 9.99 -50.85
C MET A 1 21.15 8.52 -50.78
N LEU A 2 20.77 8.07 -49.59
CA LEU A 2 19.70 7.11 -49.32
C LEU A 2 19.37 7.34 -47.84
N ASP A 3 18.19 7.89 -47.64
CA ASP A 3 17.60 8.31 -46.38
C ASP A 3 17.08 7.05 -45.67
N THR A 4 17.57 6.77 -44.47
CA THR A 4 16.95 5.82 -43.53
C THR A 4 16.64 6.56 -42.25
N SER A 5 15.78 7.56 -42.38
CA SER A 5 14.92 8.01 -41.30
C SER A 5 13.99 6.87 -40.87
N ASN A 6 13.79 6.78 -39.55
CA ASN A 6 12.72 6.05 -38.87
C ASN A 6 12.96 4.60 -38.44
N ASP A 7 14.05 4.36 -37.69
CA ASP A 7 14.04 3.31 -36.65
C ASP A 7 13.50 3.92 -35.34
N ARG A 8 12.19 4.18 -35.32
CA ARG A 8 11.46 4.29 -34.04
C ARG A 8 11.41 2.88 -33.46
N ALA A 9 12.48 2.50 -32.78
CA ALA A 9 12.46 1.38 -31.86
C ALA A 9 11.23 1.59 -30.96
N TYR A 10 10.25 0.70 -31.08
CA TYR A 10 9.23 0.53 -30.05
C TYR A 10 10.00 0.06 -28.81
N GLY A 11 10.53 1.02 -28.06
CA GLY A 11 11.06 0.76 -26.75
C GLY A 11 9.92 0.13 -25.97
N ILE A 12 10.06 -1.17 -25.68
CA ILE A 12 9.21 -1.82 -24.70
C ILE A 12 9.49 -1.04 -23.42
N GLU A 13 8.65 -0.04 -23.10
CA GLU A 13 8.69 0.61 -21.81
C GLU A 13 8.57 -0.51 -20.79
N ALA A 14 9.62 -0.68 -19.99
CA ALA A 14 9.65 -1.71 -18.98
C ALA A 14 8.48 -1.43 -18.02
N VAL A 15 7.44 -2.25 -18.13
CA VAL A 15 6.27 -2.17 -17.26
C VAL A 15 6.72 -2.34 -15.82
N ASN A 16 6.21 -1.51 -14.92
CA ASN A 16 6.55 -1.60 -13.50
C ASN A 16 6.30 -3.03 -13.00
N LYS A 17 7.22 -3.59 -12.22
CA LYS A 17 7.10 -4.94 -11.63
C LYS A 17 5.80 -5.14 -10.86
N SER A 18 5.22 -4.07 -10.30
CA SER A 18 3.94 -4.11 -9.58
C SER A 18 2.69 -4.09 -10.47
N TYR A 19 2.81 -3.92 -11.79
CA TYR A 19 1.66 -3.76 -12.68
C TYR A 19 0.66 -4.91 -12.61
N PHE A 20 1.14 -6.16 -12.47
CA PHE A 20 0.30 -7.35 -12.34
C PHE A 20 0.05 -7.77 -10.88
N ASN A 21 0.54 -7.00 -9.90
CA ASN A 21 0.31 -7.32 -8.51
C ASN A 21 -1.10 -6.86 -8.11
N LEU A 22 -1.97 -7.82 -7.81
CA LEU A 22 -3.37 -7.56 -7.49
C LEU A 22 -3.53 -6.69 -6.25
N ASP A 23 -2.76 -6.91 -5.18
CA ASP A 23 -2.92 -6.06 -4.00
C ASP A 23 -2.32 -4.66 -4.19
N GLU A 24 -1.39 -4.45 -5.13
CA GLU A 24 -1.01 -3.11 -5.56
C GLU A 24 -2.14 -2.42 -6.34
N ILE A 25 -2.79 -3.11 -7.27
CA ILE A 25 -3.95 -2.57 -8.01
C ILE A 25 -5.07 -2.17 -7.04
N ILE A 26 -5.40 -3.05 -6.08
CA ILE A 26 -6.41 -2.80 -5.05
C ILE A 26 -6.00 -1.61 -4.17
N THR A 27 -4.72 -1.53 -3.78
CA THR A 27 -4.21 -0.41 -2.99
C THR A 27 -4.32 0.92 -3.75
N CYS A 28 -3.95 0.95 -5.03
CA CYS A 28 -4.02 2.14 -5.87
C CYS A 28 -5.48 2.58 -6.14
N ALA A 29 -6.46 1.70 -6.02
CA ALA A 29 -7.88 2.04 -6.14
C ALA A 29 -8.45 2.70 -4.87
N SER A 30 -7.75 2.65 -3.73
CA SER A 30 -8.21 3.28 -2.49
C SER A 30 -8.33 4.80 -2.61
N MET A 31 -9.37 5.35 -1.97
CA MET A 31 -9.66 6.78 -2.00
C MET A 31 -8.70 7.58 -1.11
N THR A 32 -8.30 8.75 -1.59
CA THR A 32 -7.39 9.68 -0.92
C THR A 32 -7.90 11.11 -1.04
N SER A 33 -7.65 11.93 -0.01
CA SER A 33 -8.07 13.33 -0.01
C SER A 33 -7.08 14.18 -0.79
N CYS A 34 -7.57 14.95 -1.75
CA CYS A 34 -6.77 15.91 -2.51
C CYS A 34 -7.45 17.28 -2.56
N SER A 35 -6.65 18.32 -2.73
CA SER A 35 -7.11 19.65 -3.11
C SER A 35 -6.56 20.00 -4.48
N CYS A 36 -7.44 20.23 -5.45
CA CYS A 36 -7.04 20.56 -6.80
C CYS A 36 -7.08 22.08 -7.04
N SER A 37 -6.23 22.53 -7.96
CA SER A 37 -6.14 23.93 -8.39
C SER A 37 -7.47 24.45 -8.96
N ARG A 38 -7.62 25.78 -9.03
CA ARG A 38 -8.88 26.43 -9.44
C ARG A 38 -9.24 26.18 -10.92
N THR A 39 -8.27 25.86 -11.76
CA THR A 39 -8.45 25.57 -13.19
C THR A 39 -8.26 24.08 -13.46
N LEU A 40 -9.27 23.27 -13.15
CA LEU A 40 -9.37 21.91 -13.69
C LEU A 40 -10.16 21.94 -15.00
N PRO A 41 -9.74 21.18 -16.03
CA PRO A 41 -10.59 20.89 -17.18
C PRO A 41 -11.93 20.28 -16.73
N LYS A 42 -13.02 20.65 -17.43
CA LYS A 42 -14.38 20.16 -17.14
C LYS A 42 -14.47 18.64 -17.10
N GLU A 43 -13.72 17.97 -17.99
CA GLU A 43 -13.63 16.51 -18.08
C GLU A 43 -13.12 15.88 -16.77
N ILE A 44 -12.11 16.52 -16.14
CA ILE A 44 -11.54 16.04 -14.88
C ILE A 44 -12.47 16.36 -13.70
N LEU A 45 -13.17 17.50 -13.72
CA LEU A 45 -14.17 17.83 -12.69
C LEU A 45 -15.30 16.81 -12.63
N ALA A 46 -15.74 16.31 -13.78
CA ALA A 46 -16.75 15.25 -13.87
C ALA A 46 -16.26 13.94 -13.23
N LEU A 47 -14.98 13.57 -13.42
CA LEU A 47 -14.38 12.38 -12.78
C LEU A 47 -14.27 12.52 -11.26
N VAL A 48 -14.17 13.75 -10.76
CA VAL A 48 -13.96 14.08 -9.35
C VAL A 48 -15.29 14.34 -8.62
N ASN A 49 -16.43 14.03 -9.25
CA ASN A 49 -17.80 14.19 -8.73
C ASN A 49 -18.14 15.62 -8.27
N HIS A 50 -17.47 16.64 -8.80
CA HIS A 50 -17.81 18.05 -8.52
C HIS A 50 -18.72 18.61 -9.59
N SER A 51 -19.91 19.10 -9.19
CA SER A 51 -20.82 19.79 -10.10
C SER A 51 -20.30 21.19 -10.42
N GLU A 52 -20.53 21.68 -11.65
CA GLU A 52 -20.14 23.03 -12.09
C GLU A 52 -20.77 24.17 -11.25
N GLN A 53 -21.74 23.87 -10.38
CA GLN A 53 -22.43 24.84 -9.53
C GLN A 53 -21.61 25.18 -8.27
N GLY A 54 -20.47 25.84 -8.43
CA GLY A 54 -19.65 26.26 -7.29
C GLY A 54 -18.25 26.79 -7.60
N THR A 55 -17.92 27.06 -8.86
CA THR A 55 -16.56 27.40 -9.33
C THR A 55 -15.98 28.73 -8.81
N ASN A 56 -16.70 29.43 -7.92
CA ASN A 56 -16.30 30.71 -7.35
C ASN A 56 -15.71 30.59 -5.93
N THR A 57 -15.03 29.49 -5.61
CA THR A 57 -14.29 29.43 -4.35
C THR A 57 -12.85 29.91 -4.57
N SER A 58 -12.43 30.92 -3.80
CA SER A 58 -11.06 31.43 -3.77
C SER A 58 -10.02 30.43 -3.24
N LYS A 59 -10.44 29.21 -2.87
CA LYS A 59 -9.70 28.29 -2.01
C LYS A 59 -9.40 26.91 -2.64
N GLY A 60 -9.65 26.70 -3.94
CA GLY A 60 -9.44 25.41 -4.60
C GLY A 60 -10.52 24.37 -4.25
N HIS A 61 -10.54 23.24 -4.95
CA HIS A 61 -11.57 22.20 -4.79
C HIS A 61 -11.02 21.03 -3.96
N LYS A 62 -11.62 20.75 -2.80
CA LYS A 62 -11.36 19.50 -2.06
C LYS A 62 -12.16 18.37 -2.67
N ALA A 63 -11.51 17.23 -2.88
CA ALA A 63 -12.15 16.04 -3.40
C ALA A 63 -11.50 14.77 -2.87
N GLU A 64 -12.26 13.69 -2.92
CA GLU A 64 -11.75 12.35 -2.71
C GLU A 64 -11.55 11.71 -4.08
N VAL A 65 -10.33 11.23 -4.33
CA VAL A 65 -9.95 10.59 -5.59
C VAL A 65 -9.19 9.30 -5.33
N PRO A 66 -9.28 8.30 -6.21
CA PRO A 66 -8.44 7.12 -6.12
C PRO A 66 -6.95 7.48 -6.11
N LEU A 67 -6.14 6.72 -5.38
CA LEU A 67 -4.70 6.96 -5.24
C LEU A 67 -3.97 7.02 -6.59
N PHE A 68 -4.30 6.14 -7.55
CA PHE A 68 -3.70 6.19 -8.89
C PHE A 68 -3.92 7.54 -9.59
N LEU A 69 -5.08 8.18 -9.36
CA LEU A 69 -5.39 9.49 -9.91
C LEU A 69 -4.68 10.59 -9.12
N ALA A 70 -4.62 10.47 -7.80
CA ALA A 70 -3.86 11.38 -6.94
C ALA A 70 -2.38 11.46 -7.32
N GLU A 71 -1.75 10.32 -7.65
CA GLU A 71 -0.38 10.26 -8.17
C GLU A 71 -0.22 11.07 -9.46
N THR A 72 -1.18 10.96 -10.38
CA THR A 72 -1.14 11.76 -11.61
C THR A 72 -1.25 13.25 -11.31
N PHE A 73 -2.15 13.65 -10.40
CA PHE A 73 -2.35 15.05 -10.03
C PHE A 73 -1.12 15.66 -9.38
N HIS A 74 -0.44 14.89 -8.50
CA HIS A 74 0.82 15.27 -7.90
C HIS A 74 1.90 15.47 -8.99
N ARG A 75 2.08 14.49 -9.88
CA ARG A 75 3.09 14.54 -10.96
C ARG A 75 2.88 15.70 -11.93
N THR A 76 1.63 16.07 -12.21
CA THR A 76 1.29 17.18 -13.11
C THR A 76 1.19 18.53 -12.39
N GLY A 77 1.32 18.57 -11.06
CA GLY A 77 1.17 19.79 -10.25
C GLY A 77 -0.27 20.36 -10.22
N ILE A 78 -1.27 19.55 -10.54
CA ILE A 78 -2.69 19.97 -10.62
C ILE A 78 -3.35 19.98 -9.24
N GLY A 79 -2.87 19.14 -8.32
CA GLY A 79 -3.44 19.03 -6.98
C GLY A 79 -2.41 18.63 -5.94
N MET A 80 -2.80 18.84 -4.69
CA MET A 80 -2.04 18.48 -3.49
C MET A 80 -2.78 17.38 -2.74
N VAL A 81 -2.06 16.35 -2.31
CA VAL A 81 -2.61 15.24 -1.54
C VAL A 81 -2.49 15.54 -0.05
N HIS A 82 -3.56 15.28 0.70
CA HIS A 82 -3.63 15.51 2.14
C HIS A 82 -3.72 14.17 2.88
N LEU A 83 -2.98 14.04 3.98
CA LEU A 83 -3.10 12.87 4.85
C LEU A 83 -4.43 12.91 5.62
N SER A 84 -5.36 12.06 5.22
CA SER A 84 -6.60 11.77 5.94
C SER A 84 -6.45 10.53 6.83
N PHE A 85 -7.50 10.16 7.56
CA PHE A 85 -7.56 8.85 8.22
C PHE A 85 -7.31 7.73 7.18
N PRO A 86 -6.47 6.72 7.48
CA PRO A 86 -5.83 6.42 8.77
C PRO A 86 -4.47 7.09 9.02
N PHE A 87 -3.95 7.93 8.13
CA PHE A 87 -2.60 8.52 8.25
C PHE A 87 -2.56 9.92 8.89
N ASN A 88 -3.64 10.30 9.59
CA ASN A 88 -3.70 11.59 10.29
C ASN A 88 -2.75 11.62 11.51
N ASN A 89 -2.42 12.82 11.99
CA ASN A 89 -1.47 13.01 13.10
C ASN A 89 -1.85 12.23 14.35
N ARG A 90 -3.14 12.26 14.73
CA ARG A 90 -3.65 11.57 15.92
C ARG A 90 -3.36 10.07 15.88
N LEU A 91 -3.58 9.41 14.75
CA LEU A 91 -3.33 7.98 14.65
C LEU A 91 -1.85 7.68 14.54
N ARG A 92 -1.06 8.52 13.86
CA ARG A 92 0.41 8.41 13.84
C ARG A 92 1.00 8.47 15.24
N GLU A 93 0.55 9.42 16.07
CA GLU A 93 0.98 9.53 17.48
C GLU A 93 0.62 8.27 18.29
N ALA A 94 -0.58 7.70 18.09
CA ALA A 94 -0.97 6.45 18.74
C ALA A 94 -0.11 5.25 18.29
N LEU A 95 0.20 5.17 16.99
CA LEU A 95 1.06 4.13 16.42
C LEU A 95 2.51 4.24 16.93
N LEU A 96 3.01 5.47 17.11
CA LEU A 96 4.33 5.72 17.69
C LEU A 96 4.38 5.37 19.18
N ALA A 97 3.29 5.56 19.91
CA ALA A 97 3.21 5.20 21.33
C ALA A 97 3.18 3.68 21.55
N ASP A 98 2.22 2.97 20.95
CA ASP A 98 2.17 1.51 20.96
C ASP A 98 1.36 0.97 19.78
N SER A 99 2.07 0.68 18.70
CA SER A 99 1.49 0.13 17.47
C SER A 99 0.77 -1.22 17.64
N ARG A 100 1.08 -1.99 18.69
CA ARG A 100 0.47 -3.32 18.95
C ARG A 100 -0.98 -3.24 19.42
N SER A 101 -1.35 -2.13 20.04
CA SER A 101 -2.72 -1.86 20.49
C SER A 101 -3.68 -1.55 19.33
N VAL A 102 -3.14 -1.14 18.19
CA VAL A 102 -3.89 -0.68 17.02
C VAL A 102 -4.23 -1.84 16.09
N ASP A 103 -5.48 -1.84 15.63
CA ASP A 103 -5.98 -2.79 14.64
C ASP A 103 -5.75 -2.28 13.22
N LEU A 104 -4.63 -2.71 12.61
CA LEU A 104 -4.29 -2.26 11.25
C LEU A 104 -5.26 -2.80 10.19
N GLU A 105 -5.86 -3.97 10.43
CA GLU A 105 -6.82 -4.58 9.53
C GLU A 105 -8.11 -3.75 9.45
N ALA A 106 -8.58 -3.23 10.60
CA ALA A 106 -9.73 -2.35 10.68
C ALA A 106 -9.46 -0.95 10.10
N LEU A 107 -8.20 -0.50 10.07
CA LEU A 107 -7.82 0.78 9.46
C LEU A 107 -7.79 0.69 7.95
N HIS A 108 -7.03 -0.26 7.41
CA HIS A 108 -6.94 -0.53 5.98
C HIS A 108 -6.24 -1.88 5.75
N HIS A 109 -6.84 -2.75 4.93
CA HIS A 109 -6.27 -4.09 4.65
C HIS A 109 -4.87 -4.07 4.01
N HIS A 110 -4.49 -2.97 3.36
CA HIS A 110 -3.19 -2.72 2.73
C HIS A 110 -2.51 -1.47 3.33
N PHE A 111 -2.51 -1.34 4.66
CA PHE A 111 -2.04 -0.16 5.39
C PHE A 111 -0.62 0.27 4.98
N TYR A 112 0.34 -0.65 4.96
CA TYR A 112 1.74 -0.31 4.64
C TYR A 112 1.94 0.06 3.17
N ARG A 113 1.25 -0.63 2.24
CA ARG A 113 1.34 -0.32 0.80
C ARG A 113 0.73 1.04 0.49
N LEU A 114 -0.45 1.33 1.04
CA LEU A 114 -1.10 2.62 0.88
C LEU A 114 -0.22 3.74 1.46
N GLY A 115 0.32 3.53 2.67
CA GLY A 115 1.24 4.47 3.30
C GLY A 115 2.49 4.75 2.45
N ARG A 116 3.08 3.71 1.84
CA ARG A 116 4.23 3.85 0.94
C ARG A 116 3.93 4.72 -0.28
N HIS A 117 2.77 4.55 -0.91
CA HIS A 117 2.35 5.39 -2.03
C HIS A 117 2.12 6.83 -1.59
N LEU A 118 1.47 7.03 -0.45
CA LEU A 118 1.23 8.35 0.12
C LEU A 118 2.53 9.11 0.42
N VAL A 119 3.56 8.45 0.97
CA VAL A 119 4.88 9.06 1.21
C VAL A 119 5.45 9.70 -0.06
N ASN A 120 5.20 9.13 -1.25
CA ASN A 120 5.74 9.63 -2.51
C ASN A 120 4.98 10.83 -3.10
N ILE A 121 3.77 11.13 -2.62
CA ILE A 121 2.88 12.14 -3.24
C ILE A 121 2.44 13.26 -2.30
N VAL A 122 2.70 13.14 -1.00
CA VAL A 122 2.47 14.21 -0.03
C VAL A 122 3.64 15.18 0.02
N GLU A 123 3.44 16.32 0.69
CA GLU A 123 4.54 17.27 0.92
C GLU A 123 5.69 16.63 1.70
N GLU A 124 6.92 17.00 1.36
CA GLU A 124 8.17 16.51 1.96
C GLU A 124 8.14 16.57 3.50
N SER A 125 7.59 17.65 4.06
CA SER A 125 7.47 17.85 5.51
C SER A 125 6.63 16.77 6.21
N GLN A 126 5.62 16.23 5.52
CA GLN A 126 4.74 15.17 6.02
C GLN A 126 5.24 13.78 5.64
N ALA A 127 5.92 13.66 4.50
CA ALA A 127 6.44 12.41 3.94
C ALA A 127 7.39 11.71 4.91
N GLN A 128 8.38 12.45 5.43
CA GLN A 128 9.36 11.91 6.38
C GLN A 128 8.69 11.37 7.65
N GLY A 129 7.82 12.16 8.28
CA GLY A 129 7.13 11.73 9.51
C GLY A 129 6.18 10.54 9.28
N LEU A 130 5.58 10.43 8.09
CA LEU A 130 4.79 9.26 7.72
C LEU A 130 5.69 8.03 7.52
N ALA A 131 6.80 8.15 6.79
CA ALA A 131 7.76 7.08 6.57
C ALA A 131 8.31 6.53 7.90
N ASP A 132 8.70 7.43 8.82
CA ASP A 132 9.19 7.07 10.15
C ASP A 132 8.11 6.34 10.96
N THR A 133 6.86 6.82 10.90
CA THR A 133 5.74 6.15 11.56
C THR A 133 5.51 4.74 11.02
N LEU A 134 5.51 4.56 9.70
CA LEU A 134 5.32 3.25 9.05
C LEU A 134 6.43 2.27 9.46
N LEU A 135 7.68 2.72 9.40
CA LEU A 135 8.84 1.90 9.77
C LEU A 135 8.80 1.52 11.26
N HIS A 136 8.57 2.49 12.14
CA HIS A 136 8.48 2.26 13.58
C HIS A 136 7.35 1.28 13.93
N THR A 137 6.18 1.45 13.31
CA THR A 137 5.02 0.56 13.47
C THR A 137 5.39 -0.87 13.09
N PHE A 138 6.04 -1.06 11.94
CA PHE A 138 6.46 -2.39 11.49
C PHE A 138 7.48 -3.03 12.44
N LEU A 139 8.52 -2.27 12.85
CA LEU A 139 9.58 -2.77 13.73
C LEU A 139 9.07 -3.17 15.12
N GLN A 140 8.12 -2.43 15.70
CA GLN A 140 7.53 -2.78 16.99
C GLN A 140 6.70 -4.08 16.93
N ARG A 141 6.14 -4.43 15.76
CA ARG A 141 5.19 -5.55 15.60
C ARG A 141 5.85 -6.82 15.05
N VAL A 142 6.88 -6.68 14.23
CA VAL A 142 7.54 -7.80 13.50
C VAL A 142 7.97 -8.94 14.42
N GLY A 143 8.58 -8.63 15.56
CA GLY A 143 9.05 -9.65 16.51
C GLY A 143 7.91 -10.48 17.08
N GLN A 144 6.80 -9.84 17.47
CA GLN A 144 5.63 -10.52 18.01
C GLN A 144 4.92 -11.38 16.95
N ILE A 145 4.89 -10.92 15.69
CA ILE A 145 4.32 -11.67 14.56
C ILE A 145 5.12 -12.95 14.32
N ILE A 146 6.45 -12.86 14.26
CA ILE A 146 7.33 -14.02 14.07
C ILE A 146 7.17 -15.01 15.23
N ILE A 147 7.26 -14.53 16.48
CA ILE A 147 7.10 -15.39 17.66
C ILE A 147 5.74 -16.11 17.64
N ARG A 148 4.66 -15.43 17.24
CA ARG A 148 3.33 -16.06 17.13
C ARG A 148 3.30 -17.09 16.01
N SER A 149 3.89 -16.80 14.85
CA SER A 149 3.91 -17.76 13.73
C SER A 149 4.69 -19.05 14.04
N LEU A 150 5.64 -19.02 14.98
CA LEU A 150 6.41 -20.21 15.34
C LEU A 150 5.79 -21.01 16.49
N ASN A 151 5.08 -20.34 17.40
CA ASN A 151 4.64 -20.94 18.67
C ASN A 151 3.12 -21.07 18.80
N SER A 152 2.33 -20.46 17.92
CA SER A 152 0.89 -20.40 18.04
C SER A 152 0.20 -20.70 16.71
N ASN A 153 -0.75 -21.64 16.76
CA ASN A 153 -1.67 -21.91 15.65
C ASN A 153 -2.89 -20.96 15.65
N GLU A 154 -2.87 -19.88 16.43
CA GLU A 154 -3.96 -18.91 16.48
C GLU A 154 -4.04 -18.09 15.19
N LYS A 155 -5.27 -17.88 14.70
CA LYS A 155 -5.49 -17.06 13.52
C LYS A 155 -4.97 -15.64 13.75
N PRO A 156 -4.13 -15.08 12.86
CA PRO A 156 -3.68 -13.70 12.99
C PRO A 156 -4.89 -12.76 12.89
N THR A 157 -5.06 -11.92 13.90
CA THR A 157 -6.05 -10.85 13.93
C THR A 157 -5.33 -9.51 13.98
N LYS A 158 -5.98 -8.44 13.52
CA LYS A 158 -5.45 -7.07 13.61
C LYS A 158 -4.20 -6.78 12.78
N LEU A 159 -3.93 -7.62 11.78
CA LEU A 159 -2.74 -7.56 10.94
C LEU A 159 -3.07 -7.02 9.55
N ASP A 160 -2.21 -6.15 9.04
CA ASP A 160 -2.22 -5.76 7.62
C ASP A 160 -1.92 -6.97 6.70
N SER A 161 -2.28 -6.88 5.41
CA SER A 161 -1.88 -7.83 4.36
C SER A 161 -0.39 -8.23 4.40
N THR A 162 0.52 -7.27 4.57
CA THR A 162 1.98 -7.50 4.62
C THR A 162 2.37 -8.29 5.87
N GLU A 163 1.74 -7.99 7.00
CA GLU A 163 1.95 -8.69 8.27
C GLU A 163 1.38 -10.12 8.25
N LYS A 164 0.21 -10.29 7.63
CA LYS A 164 -0.40 -11.61 7.39
C LYS A 164 0.49 -12.47 6.49
N LEU A 165 1.08 -11.87 5.46
CA LEU A 165 2.02 -12.55 4.58
C LEU A 165 3.26 -13.00 5.34
N LEU A 166 3.84 -12.12 6.17
CA LEU A 166 4.98 -12.47 7.02
C LEU A 166 4.63 -13.60 8.01
N TYR A 167 3.45 -13.54 8.65
CA TYR A 167 2.97 -14.58 9.54
C TYR A 167 2.84 -15.93 8.80
N ALA A 168 2.25 -15.92 7.60
CA ALA A 168 2.09 -17.12 6.77
C ALA A 168 3.44 -17.71 6.36
N TYR A 169 4.43 -16.87 5.99
CA TYR A 169 5.78 -17.34 5.73
C TYR A 169 6.40 -18.01 6.96
N GLY A 170 6.26 -17.41 8.16
CA GLY A 170 6.76 -18.02 9.39
C GLY A 170 6.17 -19.40 9.66
N MET A 171 4.85 -19.54 9.53
CA MET A 171 4.14 -20.83 9.64
C MET A 171 4.63 -21.85 8.60
N TYR A 172 4.80 -21.41 7.35
CA TYR A 172 5.23 -22.27 6.25
C TYR A 172 6.67 -22.75 6.44
N THR A 173 7.57 -21.87 6.87
CA THR A 173 8.98 -22.23 7.13
C THR A 173 9.12 -23.14 8.33
N GLU A 174 8.32 -22.96 9.38
CA GLU A 174 8.30 -23.84 10.55
C GLU A 174 7.83 -25.25 10.17
N ALA A 175 6.77 -25.32 9.37
CA ALA A 175 6.25 -26.59 8.89
C ALA A 175 7.26 -27.32 8.00
N GLN A 176 7.93 -26.62 7.08
CA GLN A 176 9.01 -27.20 6.26
C GLN A 176 10.16 -27.73 7.12
N PHE A 177 10.58 -26.96 8.12
CA PHE A 177 11.65 -27.37 9.01
C PHE A 177 11.26 -28.61 9.81
N ARG A 178 10.02 -28.69 10.32
CA ARG A 178 9.53 -29.87 11.05
C ARG A 178 9.42 -31.09 10.13
N ASP A 179 8.84 -30.94 8.93
CA ASP A 179 8.73 -32.04 7.95
C ASP A 179 10.12 -32.60 7.59
N TRP A 180 11.11 -31.71 7.43
CA TRP A 180 12.51 -32.10 7.20
C TRP A 180 13.13 -32.78 8.42
N PHE A 181 12.95 -32.23 9.61
CA PHE A 181 13.53 -32.74 10.85
C PHE A 181 12.99 -34.13 11.22
N ASP A 182 11.69 -34.35 10.99
CA ASP A 182 11.01 -35.63 11.25
C ASP A 182 11.29 -36.67 10.15
N GLY A 183 11.96 -36.28 9.06
CA GLY A 183 12.30 -37.18 7.96
C GLY A 183 11.08 -37.69 7.19
N VAL A 184 10.08 -36.83 6.97
CA VAL A 184 8.83 -37.23 6.29
C VAL A 184 9.10 -37.61 4.83
N ASP A 185 8.95 -38.91 4.52
CA ASP A 185 9.18 -39.49 3.20
C ASP A 185 8.32 -38.87 2.09
N GLU A 186 8.83 -38.94 0.84
CA GLU A 186 8.16 -38.50 -0.39
C GLU A 186 6.92 -39.36 -0.70
N GLY A 187 5.81 -39.10 -0.01
CA GLY A 187 4.56 -39.84 -0.16
C GLY A 187 3.59 -39.63 1.01
N CYS A 188 4.09 -39.19 2.16
CA CYS A 188 3.27 -38.74 3.28
C CYS A 188 2.80 -37.29 3.07
N LYS A 189 1.59 -36.98 3.54
CA LYS A 189 1.06 -35.59 3.50
C LYS A 189 1.95 -34.69 4.36
N ARG A 190 2.65 -33.76 3.72
CA ARG A 190 3.52 -32.79 4.39
C ARG A 190 2.69 -31.66 4.99
N ARG A 191 3.03 -31.23 6.21
CA ARG A 191 2.37 -30.08 6.84
C ARG A 191 2.63 -28.79 6.06
N ALA A 192 3.80 -28.67 5.45
CA ALA A 192 4.17 -27.51 4.64
C ALA A 192 3.28 -27.34 3.39
N GLU A 193 2.81 -28.44 2.78
CA GLU A 193 2.02 -28.37 1.54
C GLU A 193 0.68 -27.65 1.73
N SER A 194 0.06 -27.78 2.91
CA SER A 194 -1.19 -27.10 3.23
C SER A 194 -1.02 -25.62 3.58
N LEU A 195 0.21 -25.20 3.89
CA LEU A 195 0.56 -23.83 4.30
C LEU A 195 1.34 -23.08 3.22
N LYS A 196 1.47 -23.67 2.02
CA LYS A 196 2.23 -23.07 0.93
C LYS A 196 1.60 -21.73 0.52
N VAL A 197 2.37 -20.67 0.74
CA VAL A 197 1.99 -19.31 0.33
C VAL A 197 2.03 -19.26 -1.20
N SER A 198 0.93 -18.82 -1.81
CA SER A 198 0.87 -18.56 -3.25
C SER A 198 1.63 -17.27 -3.55
N VAL A 199 2.63 -17.34 -4.44
CA VAL A 199 3.42 -16.19 -4.91
C VAL A 199 2.76 -15.61 -6.15
#